data_AF-A0A963MRS3-F1
#
_entry.id   AF-A0A963MRS3-F1
#
_cell.length_a   1.000
_cell.length_b   1.000
_cell.length_c   1.000
_cell.angle_alpha   90.00
_cell.angle_beta   90.00
_cell.angle_gamma   90.00
#
_symmetry.space_group_name_H-M   'P 1'
#
loop_
_entity.id
_entity.type
_entity.pdbx_description
1 polymer ?
#
loop_
_entity_poly.entity_id
_entity_poly.type
_entity_poly.pdbx_seq_one_letter_code
_entity_poly.pdbx_strand_id
1 'polypeptide(L)'
;TYKTGSEVTVKVNNQTFKLFTQDDSAWAPDQGTDNQLAEAIRRGSNMVVQGVSSRGTQTTDTFGLTGSSAAHKAISDACGVK
;
A
#
# COMPACT_ATOMS: atom_id res chain seq x y z
N THR A 1 -9.97 11.80 2.07
CA THR A 1 -9.23 12.03 0.82
C THR A 1 -7.88 12.63 1.13
N TYR A 2 -6.90 12.37 0.28
CA TYR A 2 -5.57 12.97 0.41
C TYR A 2 -5.56 14.41 -0.11
N LYS A 3 -4.53 15.16 0.26
CA LYS A 3 -4.24 16.46 -0.34
C LYS A 3 -3.90 16.26 -1.82
N THR A 4 -4.48 17.07 -2.69
CA THR A 4 -4.22 17.01 -4.14
C THR A 4 -2.74 17.26 -4.41
N GLY A 5 -2.13 16.38 -5.22
CA GLY A 5 -0.71 16.49 -5.59
C GLY A 5 0.27 16.22 -4.46
N SER A 6 -0.18 15.62 -3.34
CA SER A 6 0.73 15.17 -2.29
C SER A 6 1.29 13.77 -2.59
N GLU A 7 2.42 13.46 -1.95
CA GLU A 7 2.98 12.10 -1.96
C GLU A 7 2.49 11.34 -0.72
N VAL A 8 2.29 10.03 -0.89
CA VAL A 8 2.07 9.09 0.21
C VAL A 8 3.27 8.17 0.29
N THR A 9 3.84 8.03 1.49
CA THR A 9 4.92 7.08 1.74
C THR A 9 4.33 5.83 2.39
N VAL A 10 4.59 4.66 1.82
CA VAL A 10 4.23 3.37 2.39
C VAL A 10 5.48 2.62 2.77
N LYS A 11 5.57 2.17 4.02
CA LYS A 11 6.67 1.35 4.53
C LYS A 11 6.14 -0.03 4.87
N VAL A 12 6.72 -1.07 4.30
CA VAL A 12 6.42 -2.46 4.65
C VAL A 12 7.71 -3.11 5.12
N ASN A 13 7.75 -3.48 6.40
CA ASN A 13 9.00 -3.88 7.07
C ASN A 13 10.13 -2.85 6.80
N ASN A 14 11.16 -3.22 6.03
CA ASN A 14 12.31 -2.37 5.69
C ASN A 14 12.24 -1.74 4.28
N GLN A 15 11.16 -2.00 3.52
CA GLN A 15 10.97 -1.45 2.18
C GLN A 15 10.13 -0.18 2.25
N THR A 16 10.48 0.82 1.44
CA THR A 16 9.77 2.11 1.37
C THR A 16 9.36 2.38 -0.07
N PHE A 17 8.08 2.74 -0.24
CA PHE A 17 7.45 3.03 -1.51
C PHE A 17 6.87 4.45 -1.47
N LYS A 18 6.99 5.16 -2.59
CA LYS A 18 6.39 6.47 -2.79
C LYS A 18 5.24 6.33 -3.78
N LEU A 19 4.05 6.73 -3.36
CA LEU A 19 2.84 6.73 -4.16
C LEU A 19 2.40 8.16 -4.42
N PHE A 20 1.78 8.39 -5.58
CA PHE A 20 1.17 9.68 -5.90
C PHE A 20 -0.31 9.65 -5.54
N THR A 21 -0.86 10.79 -5.14
CA THR A 21 -2.30 10.87 -4.84
C THR A 21 -3.10 11.23 -6.09
N GLN A 22 -4.19 10.50 -6.29
CA GLN A 22 -5.21 10.82 -7.29
C GLN A 22 -6.57 10.62 -6.62
N ASP A 23 -7.35 11.70 -6.59
CA ASP A 23 -8.64 11.78 -5.89
C ASP A 23 -8.55 11.41 -4.41
N ASP A 24 -9.15 10.29 -4.01
CA ASP A 24 -9.15 9.78 -2.64
C ASP A 24 -8.12 8.68 -2.39
N SER A 25 -7.36 8.30 -3.42
CA SER A 25 -6.51 7.11 -3.45
C SER A 25 -5.02 7.47 -3.62
N ALA A 26 -4.15 6.52 -3.30
CA ALA A 26 -2.71 6.61 -3.51
C ALA A 26 -2.26 5.47 -4.43
N TRP A 27 -1.59 5.81 -5.53
CA TRP A 27 -1.28 4.89 -6.62
C TRP A 27 0.23 4.71 -6.79
N ALA A 28 0.63 3.49 -7.14
CA ALA A 28 2.02 3.20 -7.47
C ALA A 28 2.36 3.91 -8.79
N PRO A 29 3.58 4.48 -8.93
CA PRO A 29 3.96 5.24 -10.12
C PRO A 29 4.04 4.38 -11.40
N ASP A 30 4.23 3.07 -11.26
CA ASP A 30 4.37 2.13 -12.37
C ASP A 30 4.07 0.69 -11.91
N GLN A 31 3.93 -0.22 -12.88
CA GLN A 31 3.64 -1.63 -12.64
C GLN A 31 4.74 -2.37 -11.86
N GLY A 32 6.00 -1.99 -12.02
CA GLY A 32 7.12 -2.59 -11.30
C GLY A 32 7.04 -2.29 -9.81
N THR A 33 6.81 -1.02 -9.48
CA THR A 33 6.59 -0.55 -8.10
C THR A 33 5.35 -1.19 -7.49
N ASP A 34 4.25 -1.31 -8.24
CA ASP A 34 3.01 -1.96 -7.80
C ASP A 34 3.25 -3.44 -7.43
N ASN A 35 3.89 -4.20 -8.32
CA ASN A 35 4.24 -5.60 -8.08
C ASN A 35 5.14 -5.78 -6.85
N GLN A 36 6.14 -4.91 -6.68
CA GLN A 36 7.02 -4.94 -5.52
C GLN A 36 6.27 -4.64 -4.22
N LEU A 37 5.36 -3.66 -4.23
CA LEU A 37 4.53 -3.32 -3.08
C LEU A 37 3.58 -4.45 -2.72
N ALA A 38 2.91 -5.07 -3.70
CA ALA A 38 2.02 -6.21 -3.49
C ALA A 38 2.76 -7.41 -2.87
N GLU A 39 3.95 -7.75 -3.39
CA GLU A 39 4.78 -8.80 -2.81
C GLU A 39 5.27 -8.45 -1.41
N ALA A 40 5.62 -7.18 -1.15
CA ALA A 40 5.99 -6.71 0.16
C ALA A 40 4.85 -6.89 1.17
N ILE A 41 3.63 -6.48 0.82
CA ILE A 41 2.43 -6.65 1.64
C ILE A 41 2.13 -8.12 1.91
N ARG A 42 2.28 -8.97 0.89
CA ARG A 42 2.03 -10.42 1.00
C ARG A 42 3.00 -11.09 1.98
N ARG A 43 4.28 -10.69 1.99
CA ARG A 43 5.35 -11.29 2.82
C ARG A 43 5.61 -10.54 4.13
N GLY A 44 5.09 -9.33 4.25
CA GLY A 44 5.33 -8.43 5.37
C GLY A 44 4.53 -8.81 6.61
N SER A 45 4.90 -8.20 7.75
CA SER A 45 4.17 -8.35 9.01
C SER A 45 3.50 -7.05 9.45
N ASN A 46 4.04 -5.89 9.04
CA ASN A 46 3.49 -4.58 9.35
C ASN A 46 3.67 -3.61 8.18
N MET A 47 2.69 -2.73 8.01
CA MET A 47 2.70 -1.64 7.02
C MET A 47 2.39 -0.31 7.70
N VAL A 48 3.16 0.73 7.37
CA VAL A 48 2.92 2.10 7.83
C VAL A 48 2.70 2.99 6.61
N VAL A 49 1.56 3.66 6.57
CA VAL A 49 1.16 4.59 5.50
C VAL A 49 1.20 6.00 6.07
N GLN A 50 1.97 6.89 5.43
CA GLN A 50 2.13 8.27 5.85
C GLN A 50 1.73 9.20 4.70
N GLY A 51 0.83 10.13 4.98
CA GLY A 51 0.34 11.07 3.98
C GLY A 51 -0.16 12.37 4.60
N VAL A 52 -0.75 13.22 3.77
CA VAL A 52 -1.38 14.47 4.22
C VAL A 52 -2.83 14.47 3.77
N SER A 53 -3.75 14.60 4.72
CA SER A 53 -5.18 14.74 4.41
C SER A 53 -5.47 16.05 3.68
N SER A 54 -6.60 16.13 2.99
CA SER A 54 -7.05 17.39 2.34
C SER A 54 -7.17 18.58 3.29
N ARG A 55 -7.30 18.34 4.61
CA ARG A 55 -7.32 19.37 5.66
C ARG A 55 -5.92 19.83 6.10
N GLY A 56 -4.85 19.29 5.53
CA GLY A 56 -3.46 19.61 5.88
C GLY A 56 -2.90 18.84 7.08
N THR A 57 -3.68 17.94 7.69
CA THR A 57 -3.20 17.08 8.79
C THR A 57 -2.32 15.96 8.25
N GLN A 58 -1.13 15.79 8.82
CA GLN A 58 -0.30 14.62 8.56
C GLN A 58 -0.91 13.39 9.21
N THR A 59 -1.08 12.33 8.43
CA THR A 59 -1.64 11.05 8.89
C THR A 59 -0.55 9.99 8.93
N THR A 60 -0.67 9.07 9.88
CA THR A 60 0.19 7.89 9.97
C THR A 60 -0.70 6.73 10.39
N ASP A 61 -0.96 5.84 9.44
CA ASP A 61 -1.84 4.68 9.61
C ASP A 61 -0.97 3.43 9.65
N THR A 62 -1.18 2.56 10.64
CA THR A 62 -0.39 1.34 10.83
C THR A 62 -1.30 0.12 10.72
N PHE A 63 -0.90 -0.84 9.89
CA PHE A 63 -1.66 -2.04 9.58
C PHE A 63 -0.82 -3.29 9.83
N GLY A 64 -1.34 -4.20 10.67
CA GLY A 64 -0.82 -5.55 10.77
C GLY A 64 -1.14 -6.33 9.48
N LEU A 65 -0.16 -7.06 8.96
CA LEU A 65 -0.27 -7.84 7.73
C LEU A 65 -0.45 -9.34 7.98
N THR A 66 -0.66 -9.75 9.24
CA THR A 66 -0.96 -11.13 9.58
C THR A 66 -2.16 -11.64 8.77
N GLY A 67 -1.95 -12.70 7.99
CA GLY A 67 -2.98 -13.29 7.13
C GLY A 67 -3.00 -12.78 5.69
N SER A 68 -2.20 -11.77 5.32
CA SER A 68 -2.15 -11.25 3.94
C SER A 68 -1.77 -12.31 2.91
N SER A 69 -0.78 -13.16 3.22
CA SER A 69 -0.41 -14.32 2.40
C SER A 69 -1.56 -15.30 2.19
N ALA A 70 -2.33 -15.61 3.23
CA ALA A 70 -3.46 -16.54 3.15
C ALA A 70 -4.61 -15.95 2.32
N ALA A 71 -4.92 -14.67 2.53
CA ALA A 71 -5.92 -13.95 1.76
C ALA A 71 -5.54 -13.87 0.27
N HIS A 72 -4.29 -13.55 -0.04
CA HIS A 72 -3.79 -13.53 -1.42
C HIS A 72 -3.94 -14.91 -2.07
N LYS A 73 -3.52 -15.98 -1.38
CA LYS A 73 -3.69 -17.35 -1.88
C LYS A 73 -5.17 -17.68 -2.16
N ALA A 74 -6.07 -17.34 -1.25
CA ALA A 74 -7.50 -17.61 -1.42
C ALA A 74 -8.08 -16.90 -2.66
N ILE A 75 -7.67 -15.64 -2.90
CA ILE A 75 -8.10 -14.88 -4.08
C ILE A 75 -7.51 -15.49 -5.37
N SER A 76 -6.22 -15.85 -5.36
CA SER A 76 -5.57 -16.48 -6.52
C SER A 76 -6.23 -17.81 -6.89
N ASP A 77 -6.52 -18.66 -5.89
CA ASP A 77 -7.23 -19.92 -6.09
C ASP A 77 -8.64 -19.68 -6.66
N ALA A 78 -9.37 -18.68 -6.15
CA ALA A 78 -10.70 -18.33 -6.63
C ALA A 78 -10.71 -17.78 -8.08
N CYS A 79 -9.65 -17.08 -8.48
CA CYS A 79 -9.49 -16.55 -9.83
C CYS A 79 -8.78 -17.51 -10.81
N GLY A 80 -8.36 -18.70 -10.35
CA GLY A 80 -7.61 -19.65 -11.18
C GLY A 80 -6.20 -19.19 -11.56
N VAL A 81 -5.65 -18.23 -10.82
CA VAL A 81 -4.27 -17.73 -10.99
C VAL A 81 -3.37 -18.60 -10.12
N LYS A 82 -2.35 -19.22 -10.72
CA LYS A 82 -1.37 -20.07 -10.03
C LYS A 82 -0.06 -19.33 -9.80
#